data_AF-A0A4Q9GDY2-F1
#
_entry.id   AF-A0A4Q9GDY2-F1
#
_cell.length_a   1.000
_cell.length_b   1.000
_cell.length_c   1.000
_cell.angle_alpha   90.00
_cell.angle_beta   90.00
_cell.angle_gamma   90.00
#
_symmetry.space_group_name_H-M   'P 1'
#
loop_
_entity.id
_entity.type
_entity.pdbx_description
1 polymer ?
#
loop_
_entity_poly.entity_id
_entity_poly.type
_entity_poly.pdbx_seq_one_letter_code
_entity_poly.pdbx_strand_id
1 'polypeptide(L)'
;MGHIRVTGLGKAYKQYPTRWSRLAEWLIPFSPLRHHQHWVLQDVEFEIAPGEAVGIVGVNGAGKSTLLKMITGTTQPTCGKIELEGRVAALLELGMGFHPDFTGRQNAIMAGQLLGMQVDEIEALMPEIEHFAEIGEAIDHPVRTYSSGMQMRLAFSVATARRPDILIVDEALSVGDAYFQHKSFERIRSFRKAGTTLLIVSHDRSAIQAICDSAILLKDGRMAMHGKPEAVLDYYNAMMAEREGQIVRQEMLADGEVQTVSGTGEAGILSVRLLDENERSIDAAEVGQPVVLEVQVEVRQDIERLVLGFILKDRLGQMMYGINTHRQDKALTDLHAGERYTYRFAFVMGLGKGNYSVSLSLSRLDSHLDRNYEWRDYGLVFHVINNRHEDFVGCSWLAAKTTITRSGSIVSERTP
;
A
#
# COMPACT_ATOMS: atom_id res chain seq x y z
N MET A 1 -22.91 -12.69 5.94
CA MET A 1 -22.49 -11.28 6.00
C MET A 1 -21.56 -11.16 7.18
N GLY A 2 -20.31 -10.76 6.96
CA GLY A 2 -19.26 -10.82 7.96
C GLY A 2 -19.18 -9.56 8.80
N HIS A 3 -19.16 -9.66 10.13
CA HIS A 3 -19.01 -8.50 11.02
C HIS A 3 -17.86 -8.73 12.00
N ILE A 4 -17.08 -7.67 12.28
CA ILE A 4 -16.00 -7.69 13.26
C ILE A 4 -16.20 -6.54 14.23
N ARG A 5 -16.27 -6.86 15.53
CA ARG A 5 -16.26 -5.84 16.59
C ARG A 5 -15.19 -6.14 17.62
N VAL A 6 -14.35 -5.16 17.85
CA VAL A 6 -13.24 -5.22 18.80
C VAL A 6 -13.48 -4.17 19.88
N THR A 7 -13.50 -4.56 21.15
CA THR A 7 -13.80 -3.67 22.28
C THR A 7 -12.72 -3.77 23.36
N GLY A 8 -12.08 -2.63 23.67
CA GLY A 8 -11.06 -2.51 24.73
C GLY A 8 -9.96 -3.56 24.68
N LEU A 9 -9.54 -3.96 23.48
CA LEU A 9 -8.69 -5.13 23.28
C LEU A 9 -7.25 -4.85 23.71
N GLY A 10 -6.69 -5.73 24.53
CA GLY A 10 -5.32 -5.63 24.99
C GLY A 10 -4.60 -6.98 25.05
N LYS A 11 -3.29 -6.95 24.76
CA LYS A 11 -2.41 -8.12 24.84
C LYS A 11 -1.11 -7.77 25.56
N ALA A 12 -0.85 -8.47 26.65
CA ALA A 12 0.42 -8.47 27.35
C ALA A 12 1.08 -9.85 27.33
N TYR A 13 2.39 -9.88 27.15
CA TYR A 13 3.21 -11.07 27.32
C TYR A 13 3.98 -10.99 28.63
N LYS A 14 3.99 -12.09 29.39
CA LYS A 14 4.76 -12.20 30.63
C LYS A 14 6.22 -12.44 30.28
N GLN A 15 7.09 -11.52 30.66
CA GLN A 15 8.54 -11.66 30.54
C GLN A 15 9.13 -12.00 31.91
N TYR A 16 9.80 -13.15 31.96
CA TYR A 16 10.49 -13.64 33.15
C TYR A 16 12.00 -13.45 32.97
N PRO A 17 12.72 -12.88 33.95
CA PRO A 17 14.17 -12.69 33.85
C PRO A 17 14.93 -14.02 33.73
N THR A 18 14.42 -15.10 34.33
CA THR A 18 14.99 -16.44 34.24
C THR A 18 13.92 -17.53 34.22
N ARG A 19 14.23 -18.72 33.70
CA ARG A 19 13.32 -19.89 33.77
C ARG A 19 12.97 -20.27 35.21
N TRP A 20 13.93 -20.12 36.14
CA TRP A 20 13.73 -20.35 37.57
C TRP A 20 12.74 -19.37 38.20
N SER A 21 12.71 -18.11 37.74
CA SER A 21 11.72 -17.15 38.22
C SER A 21 10.28 -17.54 37.84
N ARG A 22 10.09 -18.15 36.66
CA ARG A 22 8.80 -18.71 36.24
C ARG A 22 8.39 -19.90 37.10
N LEU A 23 9.33 -20.81 37.39
CA LEU A 23 9.06 -21.97 38.25
C LEU A 23 8.72 -21.55 39.68
N ALA A 24 9.48 -20.60 40.25
CA ALA A 24 9.25 -20.08 41.58
C ALA A 24 7.88 -19.38 41.71
N GLU A 25 7.46 -18.62 40.70
CA GLU A 25 6.13 -18.00 40.69
C GLU A 25 4.99 -19.03 40.63
N TRP A 26 5.21 -20.19 40.01
CA TRP A 26 4.20 -21.25 39.91
C TRP A 26 4.12 -22.15 41.15
N LEU A 27 5.27 -22.47 41.76
CA LEU A 27 5.36 -23.43 42.87
C LEU A 27 5.25 -22.81 44.26
N ILE A 28 5.56 -21.53 44.42
CA ILE A 28 5.57 -20.86 45.73
C ILE A 28 4.25 -20.10 45.90
N PRO A 29 3.30 -20.60 46.72
CA PRO A 29 2.09 -19.86 47.03
C PRO A 29 2.46 -18.51 47.67
N PHE A 30 1.77 -17.45 47.26
CA PHE A 30 2.01 -16.06 47.70
C PHE A 30 3.38 -15.46 47.29
N SER A 31 4.12 -16.05 46.35
CA SER A 31 5.30 -15.39 45.77
C SER A 31 4.90 -14.07 45.13
N PRO A 32 5.73 -13.00 45.27
CA PRO A 32 5.55 -11.80 44.46
C PRO A 32 5.59 -12.16 42.98
N LEU A 33 4.89 -11.38 42.15
CA LEU A 33 4.96 -11.50 40.70
C LEU A 33 6.42 -11.29 40.27
N ARG A 34 7.01 -12.31 39.64
CA ARG A 34 8.39 -12.31 39.15
C ARG A 34 8.49 -12.04 37.66
N HIS A 35 7.37 -11.73 37.02
CA HIS A 35 7.31 -11.31 35.62
C HIS A 35 6.97 -9.82 35.49
N HIS A 36 7.47 -9.23 34.41
CA HIS A 36 6.98 -7.95 33.92
C HIS A 36 6.04 -8.18 32.75
N GLN A 37 4.99 -7.36 32.65
CA GLN A 37 4.06 -7.39 31.53
C GLN A 37 4.56 -6.49 30.42
N HIS A 38 4.95 -7.09 29.29
CA HIS A 38 5.23 -6.35 28.08
C HIS A 38 3.96 -6.26 27.24
N TRP A 39 3.37 -5.08 27.20
CA TRP A 39 2.16 -4.83 26.43
C TRP A 39 2.49 -4.61 24.96
N VAL A 40 1.85 -5.39 24.10
CA VAL A 40 1.99 -5.30 22.64
C VAL A 40 0.79 -4.57 22.04
N LEU A 41 -0.40 -4.73 22.61
CA LEU A 41 -1.59 -3.99 22.25
C LEU A 41 -2.32 -3.54 23.51
N GLN A 42 -2.88 -2.33 23.50
CA GLN A 42 -3.62 -1.75 24.61
C GLN A 42 -4.78 -0.92 24.08
N ASP A 43 -5.97 -1.14 24.64
CA ASP A 43 -7.15 -0.30 24.45
C ASP A 43 -7.50 -0.07 22.97
N VAL A 44 -7.47 -1.16 22.19
CA VAL A 44 -7.85 -1.12 20.77
C VAL A 44 -9.36 -1.36 20.64
N GLU A 45 -10.06 -0.43 20.00
CA GLU A 45 -11.50 -0.50 19.76
C GLU A 45 -11.82 -0.07 18.34
N PHE A 46 -12.54 -0.91 17.60
CA PHE A 46 -13.07 -0.59 16.27
C PHE A 46 -14.16 -1.59 15.87
N GLU A 47 -14.95 -1.21 14.88
CA GLU A 47 -15.99 -2.02 14.29
C GLU A 47 -15.84 -2.00 12.76
N ILE A 48 -16.05 -3.14 12.12
CA ILE A 48 -16.03 -3.30 10.68
C ILE A 48 -17.39 -3.81 10.24
N ALA A 49 -18.07 -2.99 9.43
CA ALA A 49 -19.40 -3.31 8.94
C ALA A 49 -19.37 -4.41 7.87
N PRO A 50 -20.49 -5.13 7.66
CA PRO A 50 -20.57 -6.11 6.58
C PRO A 50 -20.28 -5.55 5.19
N GLY A 51 -19.33 -6.17 4.49
CA GLY A 51 -18.88 -5.77 3.15
C GLY A 51 -17.89 -4.60 3.14
N GLU A 52 -17.56 -4.03 4.30
CA GLU A 52 -16.53 -2.99 4.42
C GLU A 52 -15.13 -3.58 4.24
N ALA A 53 -14.26 -2.85 3.55
CA ALA A 53 -12.84 -3.17 3.45
C ALA A 53 -12.01 -2.19 4.30
N VAL A 54 -11.24 -2.72 5.25
CA VAL A 54 -10.43 -1.93 6.18
C VAL A 54 -8.95 -2.30 6.06
N GLY A 55 -8.11 -1.29 5.90
CA GLY A 55 -6.66 -1.43 5.91
C GLY A 55 -6.07 -1.25 7.32
N ILE A 56 -5.13 -2.08 7.75
CA ILE A 56 -4.33 -1.84 8.97
C ILE A 56 -2.92 -1.43 8.56
N VAL A 57 -2.55 -0.22 8.93
CA VAL A 57 -1.25 0.39 8.65
C VAL A 57 -0.52 0.64 9.96
N GLY A 58 0.81 0.68 9.93
CA GLY A 58 1.63 1.00 11.09
C GLY A 58 3.04 0.44 10.97
N VAL A 59 3.93 0.87 11.85
CA VAL A 59 5.33 0.43 11.85
C VAL A 59 5.47 -1.05 12.16
N ASN A 60 6.64 -1.60 11.82
CA ASN A 60 7.05 -2.91 12.32
C ASN A 60 7.10 -2.86 13.85
N GLY A 61 6.52 -3.87 14.51
CA GLY A 61 6.36 -3.90 15.95
C GLY A 61 5.14 -3.16 16.52
N ALA A 62 4.32 -2.48 15.71
CA ALA A 62 3.12 -1.79 16.20
C ALA A 62 1.99 -2.72 16.72
N GLY A 63 2.15 -4.03 16.58
CA GLY A 63 1.18 -5.03 17.04
C GLY A 63 0.22 -5.57 15.96
N LYS A 64 0.36 -5.18 14.69
CA LYS A 64 -0.51 -5.61 13.57
C LYS A 64 -0.73 -7.14 13.51
N SER A 65 0.34 -7.93 13.40
CA SER A 65 0.22 -9.39 13.36
C SER A 65 -0.34 -9.98 14.67
N THR A 66 -0.10 -9.34 15.81
CA THR A 66 -0.69 -9.78 17.10
C THR A 66 -2.20 -9.50 17.12
N LEU A 67 -2.65 -8.37 16.57
CA LEU A 67 -4.06 -8.04 16.42
C LEU A 67 -4.75 -9.08 15.53
N LEU A 68 -4.18 -9.37 14.35
CA LEU A 68 -4.72 -10.36 13.43
C LEU A 68 -4.77 -11.76 14.05
N LYS A 69 -3.75 -12.16 14.81
CA LYS A 69 -3.73 -13.42 15.55
C LYS A 69 -4.83 -13.51 16.61
N MET A 70 -5.14 -12.39 17.27
CA MET A 70 -6.28 -12.35 18.21
C MET A 70 -7.61 -12.40 17.50
N ILE A 71 -7.79 -11.66 16.41
CA ILE A 71 -9.01 -11.68 15.60
C ILE A 71 -9.27 -13.11 15.09
N THR A 72 -8.24 -13.79 14.60
CA THR A 72 -8.38 -15.18 14.13
C THR A 72 -8.46 -16.23 15.23
N GLY A 73 -8.37 -15.84 16.50
CA GLY A 73 -8.44 -16.77 17.63
C GLY A 73 -7.19 -17.63 17.86
N THR A 74 -6.13 -17.45 17.08
CA THR A 74 -4.84 -18.15 17.29
C THR A 74 -4.12 -17.70 18.57
N THR A 75 -4.43 -16.50 19.06
CA THR A 75 -3.92 -15.97 20.32
C THR A 75 -5.05 -15.36 21.15
N GLN A 76 -5.18 -15.73 22.43
CA GLN A 76 -6.18 -15.13 23.30
C GLN A 76 -5.77 -13.71 23.76
N PRO A 77 -6.71 -12.77 23.85
CA PRO A 77 -6.46 -11.46 24.44
C PRO A 77 -6.19 -11.56 25.95
N THR A 78 -5.47 -10.58 26.49
CA THR A 78 -5.29 -10.42 27.94
C THR A 78 -6.49 -9.70 28.57
N CYS A 79 -7.08 -8.75 27.85
CA CYS A 79 -8.30 -8.04 28.21
C CYS A 79 -9.08 -7.62 26.95
N GLY A 80 -10.34 -7.23 27.13
CA GLY A 80 -11.25 -6.88 26.04
C GLY A 80 -11.91 -8.09 25.39
N LYS A 81 -12.69 -7.84 24.34
CA LYS A 81 -13.47 -8.86 23.64
C LYS A 81 -13.43 -8.63 22.13
N ILE A 82 -13.45 -9.74 21.38
CA ILE A 82 -13.62 -9.78 19.93
C ILE A 82 -14.92 -10.53 19.64
N GLU A 83 -15.79 -9.91 18.86
CA GLU A 83 -17.03 -10.51 18.35
C GLU A 83 -16.88 -10.66 16.83
N LEU A 84 -17.13 -11.87 16.33
CA LEU A 84 -17.04 -12.22 14.93
C LEU A 84 -18.31 -12.95 14.51
N GLU A 85 -18.94 -12.47 13.45
CA GLU A 85 -20.07 -13.14 12.82
C GLU A 85 -19.71 -13.53 11.39
N GLY A 86 -19.98 -14.79 11.02
CA GLY A 86 -19.68 -15.34 9.69
C GLY A 86 -18.39 -16.16 9.63
N ARG A 87 -18.14 -16.77 8.47
CA ARG A 87 -16.94 -17.59 8.25
C ARG A 87 -15.73 -16.72 7.92
N VAL A 88 -14.67 -16.91 8.69
CA VAL A 88 -13.38 -16.22 8.52
C VAL A 88 -12.44 -17.09 7.70
N ALA A 89 -11.92 -16.55 6.61
CA ALA A 89 -10.72 -17.07 5.95
C ALA A 89 -9.56 -16.11 6.26
N ALA A 90 -8.48 -16.62 6.85
CA ALA A 90 -7.33 -15.82 7.22
C ALA A 90 -6.06 -16.32 6.54
N LEU A 91 -5.41 -15.43 5.78
CA LEU A 91 -4.19 -15.70 5.04
C LEU A 91 -2.95 -15.26 5.84
N LEU A 92 -2.95 -15.51 7.16
CA LEU A 92 -1.93 -14.99 8.07
C LEU A 92 -0.63 -15.80 8.08
N GLU A 93 -0.69 -17.06 7.66
CA GLU A 93 0.46 -17.98 7.59
C GLU A 93 0.15 -18.97 6.45
N LEU A 94 0.16 -18.49 5.20
CA LEU A 94 -0.18 -19.30 4.02
C LEU A 94 0.71 -20.56 3.95
N GLY A 95 0.06 -21.73 3.89
CA GLY A 95 0.73 -23.03 3.94
C GLY A 95 0.85 -23.62 5.34
N MET A 96 0.39 -22.91 6.38
CA MET A 96 0.25 -23.48 7.72
C MET A 96 -0.74 -24.65 7.67
N GLY A 97 -0.28 -25.81 8.13
CA GLY A 97 -1.02 -27.05 8.05
C GLY A 97 -0.64 -27.94 6.88
N PHE A 98 0.26 -27.53 5.98
CA PHE A 98 0.80 -28.44 4.97
C PHE A 98 1.79 -29.45 5.58
N HIS A 99 1.64 -30.71 5.21
CA HIS A 99 2.55 -31.79 5.53
C HIS A 99 3.54 -32.00 4.37
N PRO A 100 4.87 -31.96 4.61
CA PRO A 100 5.88 -31.99 3.55
C PRO A 100 5.87 -33.26 2.71
N ASP A 101 5.51 -34.40 3.32
CA ASP A 101 5.45 -35.70 2.64
C ASP A 101 4.14 -35.97 1.90
N PHE A 102 3.13 -35.12 2.10
CA PHE A 102 1.85 -35.25 1.40
C PHE A 102 1.91 -34.56 0.05
N THR A 103 1.14 -35.06 -0.91
CA THR A 103 0.99 -34.40 -2.21
C THR A 103 0.28 -33.04 -2.06
N GLY A 104 0.37 -32.18 -3.06
CA GLY A 104 -0.42 -30.95 -3.11
C GLY A 104 -1.92 -31.20 -2.94
N ARG A 105 -2.45 -32.22 -3.60
CA ARG A 105 -3.87 -32.64 -3.49
C ARG A 105 -4.25 -33.03 -2.06
N GLN A 106 -3.43 -33.85 -1.41
CA GLN A 106 -3.65 -34.25 -0.01
C GLN A 106 -3.58 -33.05 0.95
N ASN A 107 -2.63 -32.15 0.70
CA ASN A 107 -2.49 -30.92 1.46
C ASN A 107 -3.66 -29.95 1.24
N ALA A 108 -4.21 -29.87 0.03
CA ALA A 108 -5.39 -29.08 -0.28
C ALA A 108 -6.62 -29.58 0.48
N ILE A 109 -6.83 -30.90 0.54
CA ILE A 109 -7.90 -31.51 1.33
C ILE A 109 -7.70 -31.21 2.82
N MET A 110 -6.51 -31.45 3.35
CA MET A 110 -6.22 -31.23 4.77
C MET A 110 -6.38 -29.75 5.16
N ALA A 111 -5.86 -28.81 4.36
CA ALA A 111 -6.01 -27.39 4.64
C ALA A 111 -7.46 -26.90 4.47
N GLY A 112 -8.19 -27.40 3.48
CA GLY A 112 -9.61 -27.10 3.31
C GLY A 112 -10.45 -27.55 4.51
N GLN A 113 -10.14 -28.71 5.08
CA GLN A 113 -10.80 -29.20 6.30
C GLN A 113 -10.50 -28.32 7.52
N LEU A 114 -9.27 -27.82 7.66
CA LEU A 114 -8.91 -26.86 8.72
C LEU A 114 -9.67 -25.53 8.57
N LEU A 115 -10.08 -25.18 7.35
CA LEU A 115 -10.93 -24.03 7.06
C LEU A 115 -12.44 -24.33 7.23
N GLY A 116 -12.80 -25.53 7.69
CA GLY A 116 -14.17 -25.95 7.95
C GLY A 116 -14.96 -26.39 6.72
N MET A 117 -14.28 -26.78 5.64
CA MET A 117 -14.92 -27.37 4.46
C MET A 117 -15.05 -28.89 4.60
N GLN A 118 -16.13 -29.46 4.07
CA GLN A 118 -16.28 -30.92 4.00
C GLN A 118 -15.43 -31.50 2.86
N VAL A 119 -14.99 -32.75 2.98
CA VAL A 119 -14.14 -33.40 1.95
C VAL A 119 -14.80 -33.36 0.58
N ASP A 120 -16.08 -33.70 0.48
CA ASP A 120 -16.84 -33.68 -0.78
C ASP A 120 -16.91 -32.28 -1.41
N GLU A 121 -16.98 -31.21 -0.59
CA GLU A 121 -16.93 -29.82 -1.07
C GLU A 121 -15.53 -29.50 -1.66
N ILE A 122 -14.47 -29.96 -1.00
CA ILE A 122 -13.10 -29.69 -1.42
C ILE A 122 -12.77 -30.46 -2.71
N GLU A 123 -13.21 -31.71 -2.81
CA GLU A 123 -13.05 -32.52 -4.02
C GLU A 123 -13.79 -31.90 -5.20
N ALA A 124 -14.99 -31.35 -5.00
CA ALA A 124 -15.74 -30.62 -6.02
C ALA A 124 -15.04 -29.31 -6.45
N LEU A 125 -14.37 -28.63 -5.53
CA LEU A 125 -13.61 -27.40 -5.80
C LEU A 125 -12.19 -27.66 -6.32
N MET A 126 -11.70 -28.90 -6.26
CA MET A 126 -10.32 -29.26 -6.60
C MET A 126 -9.90 -28.82 -8.02
N PRO A 127 -10.72 -28.96 -9.08
CA PRO A 127 -10.35 -28.47 -10.40
C PRO A 127 -10.14 -26.94 -10.45
N GLU A 128 -10.92 -26.18 -9.68
CA GLU A 128 -10.75 -24.72 -9.57
C GLU A 128 -9.47 -24.39 -8.80
N ILE A 129 -9.19 -25.11 -7.71
CA ILE A 129 -7.98 -24.94 -6.90
C ILE A 129 -6.73 -25.17 -7.77
N GLU A 130 -6.71 -26.27 -8.53
CA GLU A 130 -5.62 -26.60 -9.44
C GLU A 130 -5.43 -25.54 -10.53
N HIS A 131 -6.53 -25.12 -11.17
CA HIS A 131 -6.50 -24.10 -12.20
C HIS A 131 -6.07 -22.73 -11.67
N PHE A 132 -6.46 -22.37 -10.45
CA PHE A 132 -6.02 -21.12 -9.84
C PHE A 132 -4.53 -21.18 -9.46
N ALA A 133 -4.08 -22.29 -8.86
CA ALA A 133 -2.71 -22.45 -8.37
C ALA A 133 -1.66 -22.48 -9.49
N GLU A 134 -2.03 -22.96 -10.68
CA GLU A 134 -1.14 -23.06 -11.85
C GLU A 134 0.20 -23.78 -11.53
N ILE A 135 0.13 -24.83 -10.71
CA ILE A 135 1.30 -25.65 -10.34
C ILE A 135 1.47 -26.90 -11.23
N GLY A 136 0.56 -27.11 -12.19
CA GLY A 136 0.61 -28.22 -13.15
C GLY A 136 0.62 -29.60 -12.49
N GLU A 137 1.40 -30.52 -13.05
CA GLU A 137 1.53 -31.91 -12.56
C GLU A 137 2.12 -31.99 -11.14
N ALA A 138 2.71 -30.91 -10.63
CA ALA A 138 3.26 -30.90 -9.28
C ALA A 138 2.18 -31.11 -8.20
N ILE A 139 0.89 -30.89 -8.48
CA ILE A 139 -0.21 -31.13 -7.53
C ILE A 139 -0.18 -32.56 -6.95
N ASP A 140 0.29 -33.54 -7.71
CA ASP A 140 0.38 -34.94 -7.30
C ASP A 140 1.79 -35.33 -6.80
N HIS A 141 2.69 -34.34 -6.62
CA HIS A 141 4.01 -34.51 -6.00
C HIS A 141 4.03 -34.04 -4.54
N PRO A 142 4.90 -34.62 -3.69
CA PRO A 142 5.06 -34.20 -2.30
C PRO A 142 5.41 -32.71 -2.16
N VAL A 143 4.77 -31.99 -1.25
CA VAL A 143 4.97 -30.54 -1.06
C VAL A 143 6.40 -30.15 -0.69
N ARG A 144 7.21 -31.06 -0.13
CA ARG A 144 8.65 -30.84 0.08
C ARG A 144 9.44 -30.59 -1.20
N THR A 145 8.92 -30.95 -2.38
CA THR A 145 9.57 -30.67 -3.67
C THR A 145 9.15 -29.32 -4.26
N TYR A 146 8.23 -28.61 -3.62
CA TYR A 146 7.70 -27.34 -4.13
C TYR A 146 8.66 -26.20 -3.85
N SER A 147 8.69 -25.21 -4.74
CA SER A 147 9.23 -23.90 -4.39
C SER A 147 8.29 -23.20 -3.39
N SER A 148 8.81 -22.22 -2.64
CA SER A 148 7.99 -21.38 -1.75
C SER A 148 6.82 -20.72 -2.50
N GLY A 149 7.02 -20.31 -3.75
CA GLY A 149 5.97 -19.78 -4.62
C GLY A 149 4.87 -20.79 -4.90
N MET A 150 5.19 -22.03 -5.26
CA MET A 150 4.19 -23.07 -5.51
C MET A 150 3.37 -23.40 -4.26
N GLN A 151 4.01 -23.48 -3.09
CA GLN A 151 3.33 -23.72 -1.83
C GLN A 151 2.33 -22.59 -1.53
N MET A 152 2.76 -21.35 -1.70
CA MET A 152 1.95 -20.17 -1.46
C MET A 152 0.77 -20.05 -2.44
N ARG A 153 1.00 -20.36 -3.72
CA ARG A 153 -0.05 -20.42 -4.74
C ARG A 153 -1.12 -21.44 -4.39
N LEU A 154 -0.72 -22.66 -4.03
CA LEU A 154 -1.66 -23.71 -3.63
C LEU A 154 -2.43 -23.30 -2.36
N ALA A 155 -1.73 -22.79 -1.34
CA ALA A 155 -2.36 -22.35 -0.10
C ALA A 155 -3.39 -21.23 -0.33
N PHE A 156 -3.06 -20.23 -1.15
CA PHE A 156 -3.98 -19.17 -1.52
C PHE A 156 -5.19 -19.72 -2.30
N SER A 157 -4.94 -20.62 -3.24
CA SER A 157 -5.99 -21.24 -4.07
C SER A 157 -6.99 -22.00 -3.22
N VAL A 158 -6.52 -22.80 -2.27
CA VAL A 158 -7.39 -23.54 -1.33
C VAL A 158 -8.17 -22.58 -0.44
N ALA A 159 -7.49 -21.60 0.16
CA ALA A 159 -8.12 -20.66 1.09
C ALA A 159 -9.16 -19.74 0.42
N THR A 160 -9.05 -19.52 -0.90
CA THR A 160 -9.96 -18.70 -1.69
C THR A 160 -10.80 -19.51 -2.68
N ALA A 161 -10.81 -20.83 -2.58
CA ALA A 161 -11.65 -21.70 -3.41
C ALA A 161 -13.15 -21.43 -3.18
N ARG A 162 -13.48 -21.06 -1.94
CA ARG A 162 -14.82 -20.65 -1.54
C ARG A 162 -14.79 -19.22 -1.02
N ARG A 163 -15.77 -18.41 -1.44
CA ARG A 163 -15.94 -17.06 -0.92
C ARG A 163 -16.21 -17.08 0.60
N PRO A 164 -15.42 -16.38 1.43
CA PRO A 164 -15.67 -16.24 2.86
C PRO A 164 -16.61 -15.05 3.18
N ASP A 165 -17.15 -15.01 4.40
CA ASP A 165 -17.88 -13.83 4.90
C ASP A 165 -16.89 -12.72 5.30
N ILE A 166 -15.76 -13.13 5.91
CA ILE A 166 -14.66 -12.27 6.35
C ILE A 166 -13.37 -12.81 5.74
N LEU A 167 -12.64 -11.97 5.01
CA LEU A 167 -11.32 -12.27 4.49
C LEU A 167 -10.28 -11.43 5.23
N ILE A 168 -9.30 -12.09 5.86
CA ILE A 168 -8.18 -11.45 6.54
C ILE A 168 -6.91 -11.72 5.75
N VAL A 169 -6.19 -10.67 5.40
CA VAL A 169 -5.02 -10.72 4.53
C VAL A 169 -3.83 -10.10 5.25
N ASP A 170 -2.73 -10.85 5.37
CA ASP A 170 -1.45 -10.30 5.81
C ASP A 170 -0.58 -9.86 4.63
N GLU A 171 0.49 -9.13 4.95
CA GLU A 171 1.52 -8.66 4.01
C GLU A 171 2.15 -9.80 3.18
N ALA A 172 2.00 -11.05 3.63
CA ALA A 172 2.47 -12.26 2.97
C ALA A 172 1.91 -12.48 1.55
N LEU A 173 0.85 -11.78 1.13
CA LEU A 173 0.43 -11.81 -0.28
C LEU A 173 1.46 -11.24 -1.25
N SER A 174 2.42 -10.46 -0.77
CA SER A 174 3.54 -9.94 -1.56
C SER A 174 4.61 -11.00 -1.86
N VAL A 175 4.46 -12.24 -1.38
CA VAL A 175 5.39 -13.34 -1.66
C VAL A 175 4.89 -14.11 -2.88
N GLY A 176 5.68 -14.21 -3.95
CA GLY A 176 5.25 -14.81 -5.22
C GLY A 176 5.69 -13.95 -6.41
N ASP A 177 5.27 -14.32 -7.63
CA ASP A 177 5.53 -13.48 -8.79
C ASP A 177 4.44 -12.43 -9.01
N ALA A 178 4.79 -11.35 -9.72
CA ALA A 178 3.90 -10.22 -9.97
C ALA A 178 2.60 -10.64 -10.67
N TYR A 179 2.68 -11.65 -11.54
CA TYR A 179 1.52 -12.20 -12.24
C TYR A 179 0.52 -12.83 -11.25
N PHE A 180 0.98 -13.72 -10.35
CA PHE A 180 0.09 -14.36 -9.38
C PHE A 180 -0.44 -13.37 -8.33
N GLN A 181 0.35 -12.36 -7.95
CA GLN A 181 -0.13 -11.27 -7.09
C GLN A 181 -1.31 -10.55 -7.74
N HIS A 182 -1.20 -10.17 -9.02
CA HIS A 182 -2.29 -9.53 -9.75
C HIS A 182 -3.55 -10.41 -9.78
N LYS A 183 -3.40 -11.71 -10.08
CA LYS A 183 -4.48 -12.70 -10.07
C LYS A 183 -5.14 -12.81 -8.69
N SER A 184 -4.34 -12.79 -7.62
CA SER A 184 -4.80 -12.85 -6.23
C SER A 184 -5.58 -11.59 -5.84
N PHE A 185 -5.10 -10.41 -6.23
CA PHE A 185 -5.81 -9.16 -5.99
C PHE A 185 -7.14 -9.07 -6.76
N GLU A 186 -7.21 -9.58 -7.99
CA GLU A 186 -8.47 -9.67 -8.74
C GLU A 186 -9.47 -10.61 -8.05
N ARG A 187 -9.02 -11.74 -7.50
CA ARG A 187 -9.86 -12.64 -6.68
C ARG A 187 -10.37 -11.94 -5.42
N ILE A 188 -9.55 -11.16 -4.73
CA ILE A 188 -9.96 -10.38 -3.55
C ILE A 188 -10.99 -9.32 -3.94
N ARG A 189 -10.78 -8.60 -5.05
CA ARG A 189 -11.72 -7.60 -5.57
C ARG A 189 -13.07 -8.22 -5.92
N SER A 190 -13.09 -9.42 -6.51
CA SER A 190 -14.35 -10.11 -6.84
C SER A 190 -15.13 -10.50 -5.58
N PHE A 191 -14.45 -10.95 -4.53
CA PHE A 191 -15.07 -11.22 -3.22
C PHE A 191 -15.62 -9.95 -2.58
N ARG A 192 -14.87 -8.85 -2.62
CA ARG A 192 -15.36 -7.55 -2.12
C ARG A 192 -16.62 -7.12 -2.85
N LYS A 193 -16.64 -7.18 -4.19
CA LYS A 193 -17.84 -6.88 -5.01
C LYS A 193 -19.04 -7.78 -4.65
N ALA A 194 -18.78 -9.00 -4.21
CA ALA A 194 -19.82 -9.93 -3.77
C ALA A 194 -20.30 -9.68 -2.33
N GLY A 195 -19.68 -8.75 -1.58
CA GLY A 195 -20.04 -8.38 -0.21
C GLY A 195 -19.28 -9.13 0.88
N THR A 196 -18.05 -9.59 0.60
CA THR A 196 -17.14 -10.10 1.62
C THR A 196 -16.49 -8.93 2.37
N THR A 197 -16.51 -8.99 3.70
CA THR A 197 -15.82 -8.05 4.58
C THR A 197 -14.32 -8.32 4.53
N LEU A 198 -13.50 -7.28 4.34
CA LEU A 198 -12.06 -7.42 4.12
C LEU A 198 -11.28 -6.69 5.21
N LEU A 199 -10.31 -7.38 5.80
CA LEU A 199 -9.30 -6.79 6.66
C LEU A 199 -7.92 -7.08 6.07
N ILE A 200 -7.20 -6.05 5.64
CA ILE A 200 -5.90 -6.21 4.98
C ILE A 200 -4.81 -5.45 5.72
N VAL A 201 -3.67 -6.09 5.90
CA VAL A 201 -2.45 -5.46 6.43
C VAL A 201 -1.47 -5.29 5.28
N SER A 202 -1.10 -4.05 5.00
CA SER A 202 -0.14 -3.74 3.94
C SER A 202 0.57 -2.43 4.22
N HIS A 203 1.81 -2.33 3.75
CA HIS A 203 2.55 -1.07 3.65
C HIS A 203 2.41 -0.43 2.26
N ASP A 204 1.77 -1.10 1.29
CA ASP A 204 1.52 -0.56 -0.04
C ASP A 204 0.33 0.39 -0.03
N ARG A 205 0.63 1.68 -0.14
CA ARG A 205 -0.34 2.77 -0.28
C ARG A 205 -1.32 2.53 -1.41
N SER A 206 -0.85 2.06 -2.57
CA SER A 206 -1.69 1.88 -3.77
C SER A 206 -2.74 0.80 -3.53
N ALA A 207 -2.34 -0.32 -2.93
CA ALA A 207 -3.26 -1.40 -2.58
C ALA A 207 -4.32 -0.96 -1.56
N ILE A 208 -3.90 -0.25 -0.50
CA ILE A 208 -4.81 0.23 0.55
C ILE A 208 -5.81 1.25 -0.02
N GLN A 209 -5.35 2.23 -0.80
CA GLN A 209 -6.22 3.23 -1.43
C GLN A 209 -7.17 2.62 -2.47
N ALA A 210 -6.73 1.62 -3.23
CA ALA A 210 -7.56 1.02 -4.28
C ALA A 210 -8.63 0.05 -3.74
N ILE A 211 -8.38 -0.60 -2.60
CA ILE A 211 -9.20 -1.71 -2.12
C ILE A 211 -9.96 -1.39 -0.83
N CYS A 212 -9.47 -0.49 0.02
CA CYS A 212 -10.08 -0.23 1.32
C CYS A 212 -11.05 0.96 1.28
N ASP A 213 -12.13 0.88 2.04
CA ASP A 213 -13.07 1.96 2.32
C ASP A 213 -12.55 2.87 3.44
N SER A 214 -11.90 2.27 4.43
CA SER A 214 -11.30 2.94 5.59
C SER A 214 -9.95 2.32 5.96
N ALA A 215 -9.17 2.99 6.79
CA ALA A 215 -7.90 2.48 7.30
C ALA A 215 -7.69 2.83 8.78
N ILE A 216 -7.01 1.94 9.48
CA ILE A 216 -6.63 2.05 10.89
C ILE A 216 -5.11 2.14 10.97
N LEU A 217 -4.61 3.18 11.63
CA LEU A 217 -3.20 3.30 11.98
C LEU A 217 -2.96 2.78 13.40
N LEU A 218 -2.12 1.76 13.52
CA LEU A 218 -1.58 1.30 14.80
C LEU A 218 -0.21 1.94 15.09
N LYS A 219 -0.07 2.48 16.30
CA LYS A 219 1.18 3.05 16.82
C LYS A 219 1.40 2.56 18.25
N ASP A 220 2.57 1.99 18.51
CA ASP A 220 2.98 1.54 19.86
C ASP A 220 1.91 0.71 20.60
N GLY A 221 1.22 -0.15 19.85
CA GLY A 221 0.18 -1.03 20.38
C GLY A 221 -1.19 -0.37 20.59
N ARG A 222 -1.39 0.87 20.14
CA ARG A 222 -2.67 1.59 20.26
C ARG A 222 -3.18 2.04 18.89
N MET A 223 -4.48 2.27 18.79
CA MET A 223 -5.07 2.89 17.61
C MET A 223 -4.79 4.40 17.64
N ALA A 224 -3.96 4.88 16.73
CA ALA A 224 -3.60 6.30 16.63
C ALA A 224 -4.60 7.08 15.77
N MET A 225 -5.13 6.45 14.72
CA MET A 225 -6.07 7.07 13.79
C MET A 225 -6.94 6.01 13.12
N HIS A 226 -8.20 6.37 12.81
CA HIS A 226 -9.11 5.59 11.97
C HIS A 226 -9.87 6.56 11.07
N GLY A 227 -9.91 6.31 9.76
CA GLY A 227 -10.60 7.19 8.82
C GLY A 227 -10.37 6.81 7.36
N LYS A 228 -10.48 7.79 6.46
CA LYS A 228 -10.22 7.57 5.03
C LYS A 228 -8.78 7.11 4.79
N PRO A 229 -8.54 6.16 3.86
CA PRO A 229 -7.21 5.61 3.58
C PRO A 229 -6.14 6.68 3.34
N GLU A 230 -6.45 7.70 2.54
CA GLU A 230 -5.54 8.79 2.20
C GLU A 230 -5.07 9.56 3.44
N ALA A 231 -6.00 10.09 4.24
CA ALA A 231 -5.67 10.83 5.46
C ALA A 231 -4.86 10.01 6.47
N VAL A 232 -5.17 8.71 6.61
CA VAL A 232 -4.47 7.80 7.52
C VAL A 232 -3.05 7.52 7.04
N LEU A 233 -2.87 7.33 5.73
CA LEU A 233 -1.57 7.10 5.12
C LEU A 233 -0.70 8.36 5.11
N ASP A 234 -1.30 9.54 4.94
CA ASP A 234 -0.60 10.83 5.04
C ASP A 234 -0.12 11.08 6.46
N TYR A 235 -0.97 10.83 7.46
CA TYR A 235 -0.57 10.92 8.86
C TYR A 235 0.49 9.87 9.24
N TYR A 236 0.40 8.65 8.70
CA TYR A 236 1.44 7.63 8.87
C TYR A 236 2.78 8.10 8.29
N ASN A 237 2.79 8.65 7.08
CA ASN A 237 4.00 9.17 6.43
C ASN A 237 4.60 10.34 7.20
N ALA A 238 3.78 11.28 7.65
CA ALA A 238 4.18 12.36 8.54
C ALA A 238 4.84 11.82 9.82
N MET A 239 4.24 10.82 10.47
CA MET A 239 4.81 10.22 11.67
C MET A 239 6.14 9.50 11.40
N MET A 240 6.30 8.88 10.22
CA MET A 240 7.56 8.23 9.84
C MET A 240 8.65 9.27 9.64
N ALA A 241 8.31 10.38 8.99
CA ALA A 241 9.16 11.55 8.89
C ALA A 241 9.57 12.05 10.31
N GLU A 242 8.63 12.27 11.23
CA GLU A 242 8.95 12.73 12.61
C GLU A 242 9.88 11.78 13.37
N ARG A 243 9.68 10.45 13.24
CA ARG A 243 10.52 9.44 13.90
C ARG A 243 11.95 9.46 13.39
N GLU A 244 12.15 9.89 12.15
CA GLU A 244 13.45 10.15 11.52
C GLU A 244 14.00 11.55 11.85
N GLY A 245 13.33 12.33 12.71
CA GLY A 245 13.72 13.68 13.12
C GLY A 245 13.23 14.79 12.18
N GLN A 246 12.19 14.55 11.39
CA GLN A 246 11.65 15.50 10.42
C GLN A 246 10.45 16.27 10.99
N ILE A 247 10.46 17.59 10.87
CA ILE A 247 9.38 18.49 11.30
C ILE A 247 8.20 18.34 10.34
N VAL A 248 7.02 17.95 10.82
CA VAL A 248 5.78 17.96 10.03
C VAL A 248 4.92 19.17 10.37
N ARG A 249 4.42 19.88 9.35
CA ARG A 249 3.42 20.94 9.45
C ARG A 249 2.29 20.65 8.47
N GLN A 250 1.05 20.76 8.94
CA GLN A 250 -0.14 20.71 8.10
C GLN A 250 -0.73 22.12 7.99
N GLU A 251 -0.84 22.62 6.77
CA GLU A 251 -1.46 23.91 6.46
C GLU A 251 -2.69 23.67 5.58
N MET A 252 -3.81 24.29 5.93
CA MET A 252 -5.04 24.21 5.13
C MET A 252 -4.96 25.25 4.02
N LEU A 253 -4.98 24.79 2.76
CA LEU A 253 -4.99 25.66 1.59
C LEU A 253 -6.36 26.33 1.41
N ALA A 254 -6.39 27.43 0.65
CA ALA A 254 -7.59 28.25 0.44
C ALA A 254 -8.74 27.52 -0.28
N ASP A 255 -8.44 26.40 -0.93
CA ASP A 255 -9.37 25.50 -1.62
C ASP A 255 -9.89 24.35 -0.74
N GLY A 256 -9.41 24.25 0.51
CA GLY A 256 -9.81 23.22 1.48
C GLY A 256 -8.95 21.96 1.44
N GLU A 257 -7.91 21.88 0.59
CA GLU A 257 -6.94 20.78 0.62
C GLU A 257 -5.95 20.95 1.78
N VAL A 258 -5.47 19.83 2.34
CA VAL A 258 -4.49 19.84 3.44
C VAL A 258 -3.09 19.68 2.86
N GLN A 259 -2.31 20.76 2.88
CA GLN A 259 -0.90 20.72 2.50
C GLN A 259 -0.09 20.14 3.66
N THR A 260 0.64 19.05 3.38
CA THR A 260 1.56 18.46 4.36
C THR A 260 2.99 18.77 3.96
N VAL A 261 3.70 19.50 4.83
CA VAL A 261 5.14 19.77 4.72
C VAL A 261 5.86 18.93 5.78
N SER A 262 6.87 18.14 5.40
CA SER A 262 7.62 17.28 6.32
C SER A 262 9.10 17.20 5.99
N GLY A 263 10.02 17.43 6.92
CA GLY A 263 11.47 17.28 6.66
C GLY A 263 12.34 17.77 7.80
N THR A 264 13.64 17.45 7.81
CA THR A 264 14.57 17.93 8.86
C THR A 264 14.70 19.45 8.89
N GLY A 265 14.33 20.13 7.79
CA GLY A 265 14.36 21.59 7.66
C GLY A 265 15.76 22.16 7.39
N GLU A 266 16.74 21.30 7.10
CA GLU A 266 18.12 21.70 6.75
C GLU A 266 18.20 22.42 5.40
N ALA A 267 17.28 22.11 4.49
CA ALA A 267 16.97 22.87 3.29
C ALA A 267 15.44 23.01 3.19
N GLY A 268 14.97 24.04 2.51
CA GLY A 268 13.53 24.25 2.36
C GLY A 268 13.10 24.92 1.08
N ILE A 269 11.85 24.70 0.69
CA ILE A 269 11.29 25.22 -0.56
C ILE A 269 10.70 26.61 -0.31
N LEU A 270 11.18 27.61 -1.04
CA LEU A 270 10.71 28.99 -0.94
C LEU A 270 9.49 29.26 -1.82
N SER A 271 9.55 28.83 -3.09
CA SER A 271 8.46 29.04 -4.04
C SER A 271 8.44 27.95 -5.11
N VAL A 272 7.24 27.70 -5.64
CA VAL A 272 6.97 26.72 -6.69
C VAL A 272 6.08 27.40 -7.72
N ARG A 273 6.48 27.41 -8.98
CA ARG A 273 5.72 28.01 -10.07
C ARG A 273 5.78 27.14 -11.31
N LEU A 274 4.66 27.04 -12.02
CA LEU A 274 4.64 26.53 -13.39
C LEU A 274 4.63 27.72 -14.32
N LEU A 275 5.61 27.77 -15.24
CA LEU A 275 5.82 28.89 -16.14
C LEU A 275 5.48 28.49 -17.58
N ASP A 276 4.92 29.41 -18.34
CA ASP A 276 4.77 29.31 -19.79
C ASP A 276 6.05 29.69 -20.56
N GLU A 277 5.99 29.66 -21.88
CA GLU A 277 7.07 30.05 -22.79
C GLU A 277 7.50 31.53 -22.66
N ASN A 278 6.67 32.38 -22.06
CA ASN A 278 6.92 33.79 -21.82
C ASN A 278 7.37 34.07 -20.37
N GLU A 279 7.74 33.04 -19.62
CA GLU A 279 8.12 33.08 -18.19
C GLU A 279 7.00 33.58 -17.25
N ARG A 280 5.74 33.47 -17.67
CA ARG A 280 4.60 33.86 -16.82
C ARG A 280 4.10 32.66 -16.04
N SER A 281 3.77 32.89 -14.77
CA SER A 281 3.14 31.87 -13.93
C SER A 281 1.76 31.52 -14.47
N ILE A 282 1.46 30.23 -14.57
CA ILE A 282 0.20 29.70 -15.08
C ILE A 282 -0.40 28.69 -14.09
N ASP A 283 -1.72 28.74 -13.95
CA ASP A 283 -2.50 27.76 -13.18
C ASP A 283 -3.23 26.76 -14.11
N ALA A 284 -3.16 27.01 -15.42
CA ALA A 284 -3.70 26.14 -16.45
C ALA A 284 -2.71 26.00 -17.63
N ALA A 285 -2.43 24.78 -18.05
CA ALA A 285 -1.61 24.45 -19.21
C ALA A 285 -2.44 23.79 -20.31
N GLU A 286 -2.15 24.10 -21.57
CA GLU A 286 -2.73 23.39 -22.72
C GLU A 286 -1.98 22.06 -22.97
N VAL A 287 -2.70 21.04 -23.43
CA VAL A 287 -2.06 19.81 -23.92
C VAL A 287 -1.05 20.16 -25.03
N GLY A 288 0.16 19.64 -24.91
CA GLY A 288 1.27 19.91 -25.83
C GLY A 288 2.00 21.23 -25.60
N GLN A 289 1.60 22.05 -24.61
CA GLN A 289 2.28 23.30 -24.29
C GLN A 289 3.65 23.05 -23.62
N PRO A 290 4.74 23.70 -24.08
CA PRO A 290 5.99 23.74 -23.34
C PRO A 290 5.82 24.51 -22.03
N VAL A 291 6.25 23.92 -20.92
CA VAL A 291 6.18 24.51 -19.59
C VAL A 291 7.49 24.33 -18.83
N VAL A 292 7.71 25.15 -17.81
CA VAL A 292 8.84 25.03 -16.88
C VAL A 292 8.32 24.99 -15.45
N LEU A 293 8.60 23.90 -14.73
CA LEU A 293 8.44 23.88 -13.28
C LEU A 293 9.68 24.53 -12.65
N GLU A 294 9.48 25.71 -12.07
CA GLU A 294 10.51 26.46 -11.34
C GLU A 294 10.32 26.28 -9.83
N VAL A 295 11.40 25.87 -9.15
CA VAL A 295 11.41 25.67 -7.69
C VAL A 295 12.57 26.41 -7.09
N GLN A 296 12.30 27.33 -6.16
CA GLN A 296 13.32 28.03 -5.40
C GLN A 296 13.54 27.34 -4.07
N VAL A 297 14.80 27.11 -3.72
CA VAL A 297 15.24 26.39 -2.52
C VAL A 297 16.23 27.25 -1.75
N GLU A 298 16.16 27.18 -0.43
CA GLU A 298 17.14 27.77 0.48
C GLU A 298 17.80 26.68 1.32
N VAL A 299 19.11 26.76 1.47
CA VAL A 299 19.90 25.92 2.36
C VAL A 299 20.01 26.63 3.70
N ARG A 300 19.55 25.99 4.78
CA ARG A 300 19.51 26.59 6.14
C ARG A 300 20.63 26.07 7.04
N GLN A 301 21.20 24.91 6.71
CA GLN A 301 22.34 24.30 7.39
C GLN A 301 23.29 23.71 6.35
N ASP A 302 24.58 23.58 6.70
CA ASP A 302 25.56 22.95 5.82
C ASP A 302 25.14 21.49 5.53
N ILE A 303 25.03 21.14 4.24
CA ILE A 303 24.62 19.82 3.79
C ILE A 303 25.57 19.30 2.71
N GLU A 304 25.96 18.04 2.84
CA GLU A 304 26.91 17.38 1.92
C GLU A 304 26.34 17.26 0.50
N ARG A 305 25.03 17.00 0.39
CA ARG A 305 24.38 16.70 -0.89
C ARG A 305 22.91 17.08 -0.88
N LEU A 306 22.45 17.68 -1.98
CA LEU A 306 21.07 18.09 -2.18
C LEU A 306 20.53 17.56 -3.52
N VAL A 307 19.46 16.78 -3.41
CA VAL A 307 18.65 16.26 -4.50
C VAL A 307 17.28 16.90 -4.43
N LEU A 308 16.84 17.51 -5.52
CA LEU A 308 15.46 17.97 -5.67
C LEU A 308 14.71 17.01 -6.60
N GLY A 309 13.55 16.56 -6.16
CA GLY A 309 12.63 15.73 -6.93
C GLY A 309 11.23 16.32 -6.97
N PHE A 310 10.48 15.97 -8.01
CA PHE A 310 9.06 16.24 -8.08
C PHE A 310 8.30 15.03 -8.61
N ILE A 311 7.04 14.91 -8.18
CA ILE A 311 6.08 13.93 -8.67
C ILE A 311 4.82 14.68 -9.11
N LEU A 312 4.39 14.43 -10.34
CA LEU A 312 3.09 14.84 -10.85
C LEU A 312 2.06 13.78 -10.48
N LYS A 313 0.95 14.19 -9.87
CA LYS A 313 -0.18 13.34 -9.51
C LYS A 313 -1.45 13.82 -10.18
N ASP A 314 -2.36 12.91 -10.51
CA ASP A 314 -3.72 13.27 -10.91
C ASP A 314 -4.62 13.56 -9.69
N ARG A 315 -5.88 13.94 -9.94
CA ARG A 315 -6.90 14.19 -8.89
C ARG A 315 -7.22 13.00 -7.98
N LEU A 316 -6.83 11.77 -8.35
CA LEU A 316 -7.01 10.56 -7.54
C LEU A 316 -5.72 10.21 -6.77
N GLY A 317 -4.69 11.06 -6.87
CA GLY A 317 -3.38 10.83 -6.28
C GLY A 317 -2.50 9.85 -7.06
N GLN A 318 -2.91 9.41 -8.26
CA GLN A 318 -2.12 8.50 -9.08
C GLN A 318 -0.88 9.22 -9.61
N MET A 319 0.30 8.61 -9.41
CA MET A 319 1.56 9.14 -9.91
C MET A 319 1.61 9.06 -11.44
N MET A 320 1.69 10.22 -12.08
CA MET A 320 1.71 10.38 -13.54
C MET A 320 3.13 10.42 -14.10
N TYR A 321 4.03 11.12 -13.39
CA TYR A 321 5.43 11.25 -13.75
C TYR A 321 6.23 11.65 -12.51
N GLY A 322 7.47 11.20 -12.41
CA GLY A 322 8.38 11.63 -11.34
C GLY A 322 9.82 11.58 -11.78
N ILE A 323 10.59 12.59 -11.40
CA ILE A 323 12.02 12.69 -11.67
C ILE A 323 12.71 13.43 -10.52
N ASN A 324 14.02 13.26 -10.40
CA ASN A 324 14.82 14.03 -9.46
C ASN A 324 16.20 14.34 -10.06
N THR A 325 16.92 15.26 -9.43
CA THR A 325 18.25 15.65 -9.88
C THR A 325 19.31 14.56 -9.69
N HIS A 326 19.07 13.56 -8.83
CA HIS A 326 19.97 12.40 -8.69
C HIS A 326 19.96 11.52 -9.94
N ARG A 327 18.79 11.15 -10.44
CA ARG A 327 18.56 10.35 -11.66
C ARG A 327 19.00 11.06 -12.94
N GLN A 328 19.21 12.37 -12.86
CA GLN A 328 19.72 13.20 -13.94
C GLN A 328 21.22 13.50 -13.81
N ASP A 329 21.91 12.91 -12.82
CA ASP A 329 23.32 13.19 -12.50
C ASP A 329 23.60 14.69 -12.27
N LYS A 330 22.65 15.39 -11.64
CA LYS A 330 22.66 16.83 -11.36
C LYS A 330 22.44 17.15 -9.88
N ALA A 331 22.70 16.20 -8.98
CA ALA A 331 22.67 16.47 -7.55
C ALA A 331 23.75 17.50 -7.19
N LEU A 332 23.42 18.46 -6.33
CA LEU A 332 24.39 19.41 -5.80
C LEU A 332 25.15 18.76 -4.64
N THR A 333 26.41 19.12 -4.46
CA THR A 333 27.23 18.72 -3.31
C THR A 333 27.86 19.93 -2.64
N ASP A 334 28.30 19.76 -1.39
CA ASP A 334 29.07 20.75 -0.64
C ASP A 334 28.34 22.10 -0.51
N LEU A 335 27.10 22.07 0.00
CA LEU A 335 26.25 23.25 0.14
C LEU A 335 26.34 23.85 1.54
N HIS A 336 26.30 25.17 1.61
CA HIS A 336 26.47 25.96 2.84
C HIS A 336 25.20 26.69 3.27
N ALA A 337 25.06 26.89 4.57
CA ALA A 337 23.95 27.64 5.15
C ALA A 337 23.84 29.07 4.58
N GLY A 338 22.65 29.45 4.14
CA GLY A 338 22.33 30.74 3.54
C GLY A 338 22.30 30.75 2.01
N GLU A 339 22.75 29.68 1.35
CA GLU A 339 22.72 29.59 -0.11
C GLU A 339 21.30 29.38 -0.64
N ARG A 340 21.06 29.89 -1.86
CA ARG A 340 19.77 29.78 -2.55
C ARG A 340 19.97 29.30 -3.96
N TYR A 341 19.09 28.39 -4.38
CA TYR A 341 19.13 27.75 -5.68
C TYR A 341 17.77 27.82 -6.37
N THR A 342 17.79 28.00 -7.68
CA THR A 342 16.59 27.93 -8.52
C THR A 342 16.72 26.74 -9.45
N TYR A 343 15.85 25.75 -9.27
CA TYR A 343 15.73 24.58 -10.14
C TYR A 343 14.69 24.84 -11.20
N ARG A 344 14.98 24.48 -12.45
CA ARG A 344 14.07 24.64 -13.59
C ARG A 344 13.98 23.32 -14.36
N PHE A 345 12.80 22.70 -14.32
CA PHE A 345 12.48 21.49 -15.09
C PHE A 345 11.60 21.86 -16.27
N ALA A 346 12.19 21.90 -17.47
CA ALA A 346 11.46 22.15 -18.70
C ALA A 346 10.91 20.83 -19.26
N PHE A 347 9.62 20.82 -19.61
CA PHE A 347 8.98 19.68 -20.26
C PHE A 347 7.77 20.14 -21.09
N VAL A 348 7.29 19.25 -21.96
CA VAL A 348 6.05 19.46 -22.70
C VAL A 348 4.89 18.88 -21.89
N MET A 349 3.81 19.63 -21.73
CA MET A 349 2.60 19.19 -21.03
C MET A 349 1.86 18.12 -21.85
N GLY A 350 2.35 16.89 -21.82
CA GLY A 350 1.76 15.75 -22.52
C GLY A 350 0.57 15.12 -21.80
N LEU A 351 0.11 15.68 -20.67
CA LEU A 351 -0.96 15.09 -19.88
C LEU A 351 -2.35 15.35 -20.48
N GLY A 352 -3.32 14.50 -20.17
CA GLY A 352 -4.72 14.66 -20.55
C GLY A 352 -5.42 15.82 -19.84
N LYS A 353 -6.62 16.19 -20.30
CA LYS A 353 -7.43 17.21 -19.63
C LYS A 353 -7.79 16.77 -18.21
N GLY A 354 -7.59 17.62 -17.20
CA GLY A 354 -7.82 17.25 -15.80
C GLY A 354 -7.16 18.19 -14.78
N ASN A 355 -7.27 17.82 -13.51
CA ASN A 355 -6.63 18.51 -12.39
C ASN A 355 -5.43 17.69 -11.94
N TYR A 356 -4.32 18.37 -11.68
CA TYR A 356 -3.04 17.77 -11.32
C TYR A 356 -2.39 18.52 -10.16
N SER A 357 -1.59 17.81 -9.38
CA SER A 357 -0.77 18.40 -8.33
C SER A 357 0.69 18.00 -8.48
N VAL A 358 1.58 18.84 -7.96
CA VAL A 358 3.02 18.62 -7.88
C VAL A 358 3.38 18.39 -6.41
N SER A 359 3.89 17.21 -6.09
CA SER A 359 4.58 16.96 -4.83
C SER A 359 6.07 17.18 -5.03
N LEU A 360 6.74 17.80 -4.06
CA LEU A 360 8.16 18.12 -4.13
C LEU A 360 8.93 17.51 -2.97
N SER A 361 10.22 17.28 -3.22
CA SER A 361 11.11 16.71 -2.24
C SER A 361 12.53 17.29 -2.32
N LEU A 362 13.13 17.51 -1.17
CA LEU A 362 14.54 17.81 -0.98
C LEU A 362 15.14 16.67 -0.15
N SER A 363 16.03 15.87 -0.71
CA SER A 363 16.64 14.71 -0.04
C SER A 363 18.14 14.61 -0.31
N ARG A 364 18.85 13.75 0.43
CA ARG A 364 20.28 13.50 0.18
C ARG A 364 20.52 12.55 -1.00
N LEU A 365 19.70 11.52 -1.18
CA LEU A 365 19.81 10.49 -2.22
C LEU A 365 18.52 10.35 -3.06
N ASP A 366 18.41 9.27 -3.84
CA ASP A 366 17.36 9.01 -4.84
C ASP A 366 15.93 8.98 -4.28
N SER A 367 15.77 8.60 -3.02
CA SER A 367 14.47 8.45 -2.37
C SER A 367 14.36 9.36 -1.15
N HIS A 368 13.14 9.83 -0.89
CA HIS A 368 12.77 10.61 0.30
C HIS A 368 12.80 9.76 1.60
N LEU A 369 13.05 8.46 1.47
CA LEU A 369 13.34 7.55 2.58
C LEU A 369 14.79 7.67 3.10
N ASP A 370 15.68 8.34 2.35
CA ASP A 370 16.97 8.81 2.86
C ASP A 370 16.83 10.26 3.30
N ARG A 371 17.60 10.68 4.33
CA ARG A 371 17.52 11.97 5.05
C ARG A 371 16.81 13.07 4.23
N ASN A 372 15.51 13.23 4.50
CA ASN A 372 14.63 14.16 3.79
C ASN A 372 14.65 15.52 4.48
N TYR A 373 15.11 16.53 3.75
CA TYR A 373 15.23 17.91 4.22
C TYR A 373 13.88 18.62 4.20
N GLU A 374 13.10 18.44 3.13
CA GLU A 374 11.72 18.93 3.02
C GLU A 374 10.96 18.17 1.93
N TRP A 375 9.85 17.57 2.31
CA TRP A 375 8.80 17.05 1.45
C TRP A 375 7.61 17.98 1.53
N ARG A 376 7.02 18.33 0.40
CA ARG A 376 5.84 19.19 0.32
C ARG A 376 4.85 18.53 -0.61
N ASP A 377 3.78 17.97 -0.05
CA ASP A 377 2.65 17.54 -0.87
C ASP A 377 1.83 18.75 -1.31
N TYR A 378 1.14 18.67 -2.45
CA TYR A 378 0.40 19.79 -3.03
C TYR A 378 1.24 21.08 -3.12
N GLY A 379 2.51 20.97 -3.50
CA GLY A 379 3.41 22.12 -3.66
C GLY A 379 2.96 23.08 -4.77
N LEU A 380 2.20 22.58 -5.73
CA LEU A 380 1.48 23.33 -6.75
C LEU A 380 0.27 22.52 -7.22
N VAL A 381 -0.87 23.17 -7.47
CA VAL A 381 -2.03 22.58 -8.14
C VAL A 381 -2.25 23.35 -9.45
N PHE A 382 -2.54 22.62 -10.53
CA PHE A 382 -2.81 23.22 -11.83
C PHE A 382 -3.79 22.36 -12.64
N HIS A 383 -4.35 22.95 -13.68
CA HIS A 383 -5.29 22.30 -14.58
C HIS A 383 -4.67 22.10 -15.96
N VAL A 384 -5.02 21.00 -16.63
CA VAL A 384 -4.71 20.78 -18.04
C VAL A 384 -5.98 20.88 -18.85
N ILE A 385 -5.96 21.71 -19.89
CA ILE A 385 -7.05 21.92 -20.83
C ILE A 385 -6.62 21.44 -22.23
N ASN A 386 -7.59 21.01 -23.04
CA ASN A 386 -7.34 20.58 -24.41
C ASN A 386 -8.27 21.32 -25.38
N ASN A 387 -7.81 22.46 -25.88
CA ASN A 387 -8.54 23.22 -26.90
C ASN A 387 -7.90 23.17 -28.29
N ARG A 388 -6.67 22.63 -28.39
CA ARG A 388 -5.85 22.67 -29.61
C ARG A 388 -5.66 21.32 -30.29
N HIS A 389 -5.97 20.22 -29.62
CA HIS A 389 -5.83 18.87 -30.14
C HIS A 389 -7.20 18.17 -30.23
N GLU A 390 -7.24 17.06 -30.97
CA GLU A 390 -8.39 16.16 -30.99
C GLU A 390 -8.72 15.66 -29.58
N ASP A 391 -10.01 15.42 -29.32
CA ASP A 391 -10.42 14.87 -28.03
C ASP A 391 -9.91 13.43 -27.92
N PHE A 392 -9.32 13.11 -26.76
CA PHE A 392 -8.79 11.79 -26.50
C PHE A 392 -9.15 11.35 -25.08
N VAL A 393 -9.19 10.03 -24.91
CA VAL A 393 -9.41 9.40 -23.61
C VAL A 393 -8.07 8.89 -23.10
N GLY A 394 -7.79 9.16 -21.83
CA GLY A 394 -6.58 8.71 -21.15
C GLY A 394 -5.82 9.86 -20.50
N CYS A 395 -4.62 9.53 -20.04
CA CYS A 395 -3.82 10.41 -19.20
C CYS A 395 -2.63 11.05 -19.92
N SER A 396 -2.32 10.61 -21.15
CA SER A 396 -1.21 11.12 -21.95
C SER A 396 -1.61 11.28 -23.41
N TRP A 397 -1.18 12.39 -24.00
CA TRP A 397 -1.33 12.72 -25.40
C TRP A 397 -0.18 12.10 -26.21
N LEU A 398 -0.52 11.14 -27.08
CA LEU A 398 0.45 10.39 -27.88
C LEU A 398 0.54 10.83 -29.36
N ALA A 399 -0.35 11.73 -29.80
CA ALA A 399 -0.42 12.21 -31.19
C ALA A 399 -0.49 11.06 -32.23
N ALA A 400 -1.47 10.15 -32.05
CA ALA A 400 -1.64 8.98 -32.91
C ALA A 400 -1.92 9.37 -34.37
N LYS A 401 -1.17 8.79 -35.31
CA LYS A 401 -1.42 8.98 -36.75
C LYS A 401 -2.24 7.81 -37.29
N THR A 402 -3.41 8.10 -37.83
CA THR A 402 -4.32 7.08 -38.37
C THR A 402 -4.20 7.02 -39.89
N THR A 403 -3.86 5.84 -40.42
CA THR A 403 -3.89 5.53 -41.85
C THR A 403 -4.88 4.39 -42.07
N ILE A 404 -5.86 4.58 -42.97
CA ILE A 404 -6.87 3.56 -43.30
C ILE A 404 -6.65 3.14 -44.75
N THR A 405 -6.34 1.86 -44.97
CA THR A 405 -6.24 1.25 -46.30
C THR A 405 -7.37 0.25 -46.50
N ARG A 406 -8.11 0.37 -47.61
CA ARG A 406 -9.15 -0.60 -48.00
C ARG A 406 -8.53 -1.67 -48.89
N SER A 407 -8.48 -2.91 -48.41
CA SER A 407 -8.07 -4.05 -49.21
C SER A 407 -9.19 -4.46 -50.17
N GLY A 408 -9.06 -4.14 -51.47
CA GLY A 408 -9.81 -4.75 -52.57
C GLY A 408 -11.10 -4.05 -53.03
N SER A 409 -11.06 -3.43 -54.21
CA SER A 409 -12.18 -3.38 -55.16
C SER A 409 -11.68 -3.94 -56.49
N ILE A 410 -11.93 -5.23 -56.72
CA ILE A 410 -11.77 -5.86 -58.03
C ILE A 410 -12.96 -5.40 -58.87
N VAL A 411 -12.77 -4.40 -59.71
CA VAL A 411 -13.64 -4.22 -60.88
C VAL A 411 -13.06 -5.14 -61.94
N SER A 412 -13.73 -6.27 -62.16
CA SER A 412 -13.37 -7.18 -63.25
C SER A 412 -13.61 -6.46 -64.57
N GLU A 413 -12.56 -6.34 -65.38
CA GLU A 413 -12.71 -6.13 -66.81
C GLU A 413 -13.50 -7.31 -67.36
N ARG A 414 -14.66 -7.04 -67.96
CA ARG A 414 -15.22 -7.89 -69.00
C ARG A 414 -14.89 -7.21 -70.32
N THR A 415 -13.92 -7.78 -71.03
CA THR A 415 -13.79 -7.56 -72.48
C THR A 415 -14.00 -8.93 -73.12
N PRO A 416 -14.86 -9.05 -74.14
CA PRO A 416 -15.17 -10.33 -74.78
C PRO A 416 -13.96 -11.04 -75.39
#